data_AF-A0A7C5PRU2-F1
#
_entry.id   AF-A0A7C5PRU2-F1
#
_cell.length_a   1.000
_cell.length_b   1.000
_cell.length_c   1.000
_cell.angle_alpha   90.00
_cell.angle_beta   90.00
_cell.angle_gamma   90.00
#
_symmetry.space_group_name_H-M   'P 1'
#
loop_
_entity.id
_entity.type
_entity.pdbx_description
1 polymer ?
#
loop_
_entity_poly.entity_id
_entity_poly.type
_entity_poly.pdbx_seq_one_letter_code
_entity_poly.pdbx_strand_id
1 'polypeptide(L)' 'EVRLKLYKGNVQVVGRRSETDSLFDESIATFEDDAGAYDQKDAEGFIKLNALRLRIAGKKRRR' A
#
# COMPACT_ATOMS: atom_id res chain seq x y z
N GLU A 1 5.05 16.87 10.79
CA GLU A 1 5.85 17.73 9.90
C GLU A 1 6.08 17.09 8.53
N VAL A 2 6.31 17.92 7.52
CA VAL A 2 6.68 17.51 6.15
C VAL A 2 7.99 18.20 5.79
N ARG A 3 8.99 17.42 5.36
CA ARG A 3 10.29 17.94 4.96
C ARG A 3 10.33 18.12 3.45
N LEU A 4 10.70 19.31 2.99
CA LEU A 4 10.71 19.68 1.57
C LEU A 4 12.12 20.04 1.09
N LYS A 5 12.38 19.78 -0.20
CA LYS A 5 13.54 20.30 -0.94
C LYS A 5 13.04 21.29 -2.00
N LEU A 6 13.59 22.50 -1.98
CA LEU A 6 13.28 23.56 -2.93
C LEU A 6 14.48 23.73 -3.87
N TYR A 7 14.24 23.66 -5.18
CA TYR A 7 15.31 23.80 -6.16
C TYR A 7 14.80 24.36 -7.49
N LYS A 8 15.32 25.52 -7.90
CA LYS A 8 15.00 26.17 -9.20
C LYS A 8 13.49 26.22 -9.51
N GLY A 9 12.68 26.64 -8.54
CA GLY A 9 11.23 26.72 -8.67
C GLY A 9 10.48 25.39 -8.51
N ASN A 10 11.18 24.27 -8.29
CA ASN A 10 10.59 22.97 -7.97
C ASN A 10 10.49 22.76 -6.45
N VAL A 11 9.46 22.02 -6.03
CA VAL A 11 9.20 21.62 -4.64
C VAL A 11 9.07 20.10 -4.59
N GLN A 12 9.89 19.44 -3.77
CA GLN A 12 9.88 17.98 -3.61
C GLN A 12 9.69 17.59 -2.15
N VAL A 13 8.80 16.63 -1.89
CA VAL A 13 8.63 16.04 -0.57
C VAL A 13 9.74 15.01 -0.33
N VAL A 14 10.49 15.16 0.76
CA VAL A 14 11.63 14.30 1.12
C VAL A 14 11.50 13.69 2.53
N GLY A 15 10.37 13.88 3.19
CA GLY A 15 10.09 13.29 4.49
C GLY A 15 8.71 13.65 5.00
N ARG A 16 8.10 12.75 5.77
CA ARG A 16 6.81 12.92 6.43
C ARG A 16 6.89 12.30 7.82
N ARG A 17 6.35 12.98 8.82
CA ARG A 17 6.19 12.48 10.20
C ARG A 17 4.91 13.06 10.78
N SER A 18 4.14 12.25 11.50
CA SER A 18 3.00 12.71 12.30
C SER A 18 3.09 12.03 13.66
N GLU A 19 3.04 12.78 14.75
CA GLU A 19 3.18 12.23 16.10
C GLU A 19 1.84 11.76 16.65
N THR A 20 0.75 12.42 16.26
CA THR A 20 -0.60 12.17 16.76
C THR A 20 -1.45 11.35 15.80
N ASP A 21 -1.18 11.43 14.49
CA ASP A 21 -2.10 10.94 13.45
C ASP A 21 -1.39 10.14 12.34
N SER A 22 -0.28 9.47 12.64
CA SER A 22 0.36 8.58 11.66
C SER A 22 -0.45 7.29 11.53
N LEU A 23 -0.92 7.00 10.31
CA LEU A 23 -1.47 5.69 9.96
C LEU A 23 -0.42 4.75 9.34
N PHE A 24 0.83 5.21 9.22
CA PHE A 24 1.94 4.38 8.79
C PHE A 24 2.45 3.57 9.98
N ASP A 25 2.55 2.25 9.78
CA ASP A 25 3.10 1.29 10.73
C ASP A 25 4.28 0.56 10.08
N GLU A 26 5.48 0.75 10.63
CA GLU A 26 6.71 0.17 10.11
C GLU A 26 6.74 -1.36 10.26
N SER A 27 6.10 -1.90 11.30
CA SER A 27 6.05 -3.35 11.54
C SER A 27 5.23 -4.10 10.49
N ILE A 28 4.22 -3.44 9.91
CA ILE A 28 3.38 -4.01 8.83
C ILE A 28 4.03 -3.79 7.47
N ALA A 29 4.72 -2.67 7.28
CA ALA A 29 5.27 -2.26 5.99
C ALA A 29 6.67 -2.83 5.69
N THR A 30 7.36 -3.39 6.69
CA THR A 30 8.72 -3.91 6.54
C THR A 30 8.76 -5.18 5.69
N PHE A 31 9.92 -5.42 5.07
CA PHE A 31 10.27 -6.70 4.42
C PHE A 31 11.15 -7.58 5.30
N GLU A 32 11.53 -7.09 6.49
CA GLU A 32 12.29 -7.86 7.48
C GLU A 32 11.37 -8.76 8.31
N ASP A 33 11.89 -9.38 9.37
CA ASP A 33 11.10 -10.18 10.30
C ASP A 33 10.06 -9.28 10.98
N ASP A 34 8.84 -9.32 10.47
CA ASP A 34 7.68 -8.56 10.91
C ASP A 34 7.05 -9.14 12.19
N ALA A 35 7.70 -10.15 12.80
CA ALA A 35 7.22 -10.89 13.97
C ALA A 35 5.81 -11.47 13.79
N GLY A 36 5.38 -11.70 12.54
CA GLY A 36 4.03 -12.18 12.21
C GLY A 36 2.96 -11.09 12.18
N ALA A 37 3.34 -9.82 12.07
CA ALA A 37 2.39 -8.71 11.89
C ALA A 37 1.58 -8.82 10.57
N TYR A 38 2.10 -9.52 9.55
CA TYR A 38 1.41 -9.72 8.28
C TYR A 38 1.57 -11.16 7.70
N ASP A 39 0.48 -11.92 7.62
CA ASP A 39 0.48 -13.22 6.91
C ASP A 39 0.29 -13.02 5.40
N GLN A 40 1.38 -13.20 4.65
CA GLN A 40 1.40 -13.12 3.19
C GLN A 40 0.41 -14.09 2.50
N LYS A 41 0.03 -15.21 3.15
CA LYS A 41 -0.90 -16.19 2.57
C LYS A 41 -2.31 -15.62 2.41
N ASP A 42 -2.72 -14.69 3.27
CA ASP A 42 -4.05 -14.07 3.21
C ASP A 42 -4.25 -13.22 1.94
N ALA A 43 -3.15 -12.70 1.37
CA ALA A 43 -3.17 -11.90 0.15
C ALA A 43 -3.77 -12.68 -1.03
N GLU A 44 -3.54 -14.00 -1.13
CA GLU A 44 -4.05 -14.81 -2.22
C GLU A 44 -5.59 -14.83 -2.24
N GLY A 45 -6.20 -15.04 -1.07
CA GLY A 45 -7.65 -15.03 -0.90
C GLY A 45 -8.24 -13.66 -1.21
N PHE A 46 -7.64 -12.60 -0.66
CA PHE A 46 -8.07 -11.22 -0.87
C PHE A 46 -8.04 -10.82 -2.35
N ILE A 47 -6.96 -11.11 -3.07
CA ILE A 47 -6.82 -10.79 -4.50
C ILE A 47 -7.89 -11.52 -5.32
N LYS A 48 -8.09 -12.83 -5.07
CA LYS A 48 -9.09 -13.65 -5.79
C LYS A 48 -10.51 -13.13 -5.58
N LEU A 49 -10.86 -12.75 -4.35
CA LEU A 49 -12.19 -12.27 -4.00
C LEU A 49 -12.45 -10.87 -4.57
N ASN A 50 -11.52 -9.93 -4.42
CA ASN A 50 -11.65 -8.59 -4.99
C ASN A 50 -11.76 -8.62 -6.52
N ALA A 51 -10.99 -9.50 -7.18
CA ALA A 51 -11.02 -9.66 -8.62
C ALA A 51 -12.23 -10.45 -9.14
N LEU A 52 -13.05 -11.06 -8.28
CA LEU A 52 -14.12 -11.97 -8.69
C LEU A 52 -15.09 -11.33 -9.68
N ARG A 53 -15.58 -10.12 -9.39
CA ARG A 53 -16.52 -9.39 -10.26
C ARG A 53 -15.92 -9.09 -11.65
N LEU A 54 -14.62 -8.77 -11.69
CA LEU A 54 -13.90 -8.46 -12.92
C LEU A 54 -13.70 -9.72 -13.77
N ARG A 55 -13.35 -10.84 -13.14
CA ARG A 55 -13.18 -12.15 -13.80
C ARG A 55 -14.50 -12.62 -14.43
N ILE A 56 -15.62 -12.44 -13.74
CA ILE A 56 -16.95 -12.79 -14.28
C ILE A 56 -17.30 -11.91 -15.48
N ALA A 57 -17.12 -10.59 -15.36
CA ALA A 57 -17.38 -9.65 -16.45
C ALA A 57 -16.50 -9.95 -17.68
N GLY A 58 -15.21 -10.21 -17.48
CA GLY A 58 -14.28 -10.58 -18.54
C GLY A 58 -14.65 -11.89 -19.24
N LYS A 59 -15.11 -12.90 -18.49
CA LYS A 59 -15.63 -14.15 -19.06
C LYS A 59 -16.88 -13.93 -19.91
N LYS A 60 -17.81 -13.06 -19.46
CA LYS A 60 -19.02 -12.73 -20.23
C LYS A 60 -18.73 -11.99 -21.53
N ARG A 61 -17.76 -11.06 -21.55
CA ARG A 61 -17.37 -10.29 -22.75
C ARG A 61 -16.60 -11.09 -23.80
N ARG A 62 -16.00 -12.21 -23.41
CA ARG A 62 -15.26 -13.12 -24.31
C ARG A 62 -16.16 -14.18 -24.94
N ARG A 63 -17.40 -14.30 -24.48
CA ARG A 63 -18.47 -15.03 -25.17
C ARG A 63 -19.17 -14.07 -26.11
#